data_AF-A0A4Y7RFA5-F1
#
_entry.id   AF-A0A4Y7RFA5-F1
#
_cell.length_a   1.000
_cell.length_b   1.000
_cell.length_c   1.000
_cell.angle_alpha   90.00
_cell.angle_beta   90.00
_cell.angle_gamma   90.00
#
_symmetry.space_group_name_H-M   'P 1'
#
loop_
_entity.id
_entity.type
_entity.pdbx_description
1 polymer ?
#
loop_
_entity_poly.entity_id
_entity_poly.type
_entity_poly.pdbx_seq_one_letter_code
_entity_poly.pdbx_strand_id
1 'polypeptide(L)'
;MNKEKIGILTEEEKNKLEKLHHRKAALSELLMTLSDSNLTNDELDELRKKITIELEIATLDYDEWWKKHSQKYKWKSAINGRWLINDENEVFLTTSI
;
A
#
# COMPACT_ATOMS: atom_id res chain seq x y z
N MET A 1 -10.10 -20.01 3.25
CA MET A 1 -9.68 -18.64 3.56
C MET A 1 -10.59 -18.12 4.64
N ASN A 2 -10.08 -17.88 5.85
CA ASN A 2 -10.86 -17.32 6.96
C ASN A 2 -10.76 -15.80 6.93
N LYS A 3 -11.89 -15.10 7.08
CA LYS A 3 -11.97 -13.64 7.14
C LYS A 3 -12.72 -13.26 8.43
N GLU A 4 -12.05 -12.55 9.33
CA GLU A 4 -12.60 -12.11 10.61
C GLU A 4 -12.63 -10.58 10.64
N LYS A 5 -13.78 -9.96 10.95
CA LYS A 5 -13.85 -8.50 11.15
C LYS A 5 -13.20 -8.15 12.48
N ILE A 6 -12.20 -7.28 12.45
CA ILE A 6 -11.36 -6.93 13.60
C ILE A 6 -11.39 -5.44 13.95
N GLY A 7 -12.06 -4.62 13.14
CA GLY A 7 -12.12 -3.19 13.38
C GLY A 7 -13.00 -2.45 12.37
N ILE A 8 -13.09 -1.14 12.59
CA ILE A 8 -13.70 -0.17 11.70
C ILE A 8 -12.84 1.09 11.71
N LEU A 9 -12.70 1.74 10.57
CA LEU A 9 -11.97 3.00 10.41
C LEU A 9 -12.94 4.16 10.25
N THR A 10 -12.45 5.37 10.47
CA THR A 10 -13.14 6.55 9.98
C THR A 10 -12.95 6.70 8.46
N GLU A 11 -13.86 7.43 7.81
CA GLU A 11 -13.71 7.78 6.39
C GLU A 11 -12.38 8.52 6.12
N GLU A 12 -11.95 9.39 7.03
CA GLU A 12 -10.68 10.11 6.88
C GLU A 12 -9.48 9.15 6.89
N GLU A 13 -9.50 8.16 7.79
CA GLU A 13 -8.46 7.13 7.88
C GLU A 13 -8.42 6.28 6.61
N LYS A 14 -9.58 5.79 6.13
CA LYS A 14 -9.68 5.05 4.86
C LYS A 14 -9.16 5.88 3.69
N ASN A 15 -9.64 7.11 3.54
CA ASN A 15 -9.24 8.02 2.45
C ASN A 15 -7.73 8.28 2.46
N LYS A 16 -7.11 8.36 3.64
CA LYS A 16 -5.64 8.49 3.74
C LYS A 16 -4.92 7.24 3.26
N LEU A 17 -5.40 6.05 3.65
CA LEU A 17 -4.83 4.79 3.19
C LEU A 17 -4.97 4.64 1.66
N GLU A 18 -6.14 4.95 1.11
CA GLU A 18 -6.39 4.90 -0.33
C GLU A 18 -5.42 5.80 -1.09
N LYS A 19 -5.17 7.02 -0.62
CA LYS A 19 -4.17 7.92 -1.22
C LYS A 19 -2.76 7.32 -1.22
N LEU A 20 -2.35 6.65 -0.15
CA LEU A 20 -1.06 5.96 -0.08
C LEU A 20 -0.99 4.79 -1.07
N HIS A 21 -2.07 3.99 -1.14
CA HIS A 21 -2.19 2.90 -2.09
C HIS A 21 -2.12 3.39 -3.54
N HIS A 22 -2.88 4.43 -3.88
CA HIS A 22 -2.89 5.03 -5.21
C HIS A 22 -1.53 5.62 -5.59
N ARG A 23 -0.83 6.30 -4.67
CA ARG A 23 0.54 6.80 -4.92
C ARG A 23 1.48 5.64 -5.27
N LYS A 24 1.46 4.56 -4.49
CA LYS A 24 2.27 3.36 -4.74
C LYS A 24 1.92 2.72 -6.09
N ALA A 25 0.63 2.56 -6.39
CA ALA A 25 0.16 1.98 -7.65
C ALA A 25 0.59 2.83 -8.85
N ALA A 26 0.39 4.15 -8.80
CA ALA A 26 0.77 5.07 -9.86
C ALA A 26 2.28 5.05 -10.14
N LEU A 27 3.12 4.98 -9.10
CA LEU A 27 4.58 4.86 -9.28
C LEU A 27 4.98 3.51 -9.90
N SER A 28 4.33 2.41 -9.49
CA SER A 28 4.55 1.10 -10.08
C SER A 28 4.15 1.05 -11.56
N GLU A 29 2.99 1.61 -11.90
CA GLU A 29 2.53 1.73 -13.29
C GLU A 29 3.46 2.61 -14.12
N LEU A 30 3.93 3.73 -13.56
CA LEU A 30 4.89 4.60 -14.22
C LEU A 30 6.19 3.85 -14.52
N LEU A 31 6.71 3.06 -13.57
CA LEU A 31 7.91 2.26 -13.79
C LEU A 31 7.73 1.22 -14.90
N MET A 32 6.55 0.62 -15.02
CA MET A 32 6.23 -0.34 -16.09
C MET A 32 6.19 0.33 -17.46
N THR A 33 5.53 1.49 -17.57
CA THR A 33 5.36 2.23 -18.83
C THR A 33 6.64 2.86 -19.37
N LEU A 34 7.64 3.11 -18.52
CA LEU A 34 8.93 3.63 -18.95
C LEU A 34 9.72 2.72 -19.89
N SER A 35 9.40 1.42 -19.91
CA SER A 35 10.04 0.44 -20.78
C SER A 35 9.82 0.74 -22.27
N ASP A 36 8.76 1.47 -22.62
CA ASP A 36 8.39 1.82 -23.99
C ASP A 36 8.63 3.32 -24.32
N SER A 37 9.45 4.01 -23.51
CA SER A 37 9.72 5.44 -23.69
C SER A 37 10.80 5.73 -24.75
N ASN A 38 10.71 6.89 -25.41
CA ASN A 38 11.72 7.36 -26.38
C ASN A 38 12.95 8.00 -25.71
N LEU A 39 13.19 7.71 -24.43
CA LEU A 39 14.31 8.28 -23.66
C LEU A 39 15.63 7.64 -24.08
N THR A 40 16.73 8.38 -23.94
CA THR A 40 18.06 7.78 -23.99
C THR A 40 18.27 6.85 -22.79
N ASN A 41 19.22 5.91 -22.87
CA ASN A 41 19.50 4.99 -21.76
C ASN A 41 19.85 5.73 -20.46
N ASP A 42 20.64 6.80 -20.55
CA ASP A 42 21.06 7.59 -19.37
C ASP A 42 19.87 8.32 -18.72
N GLU A 43 18.96 8.89 -19.52
CA GLU A 43 17.74 9.54 -19.02
C GLU A 43 16.77 8.52 -18.41
N LEU A 44 16.65 7.35 -19.03
CA LEU A 44 15.82 6.25 -18.55
C LEU A 44 16.32 5.73 -17.20
N ASP A 45 17.62 5.52 -17.05
CA ASP A 45 18.23 5.01 -15.82
C ASP A 45 18.09 6.01 -14.66
N GLU A 46 18.34 7.30 -14.90
CA GLU A 46 18.15 8.35 -13.90
C GLU A 46 16.69 8.47 -13.46
N LEU A 47 15.74 8.39 -14.40
CA LEU A 47 14.32 8.46 -14.09
C LEU A 47 13.83 7.23 -13.33
N ARG A 48 14.24 6.02 -13.76
CA ARG A 48 13.95 4.77 -13.05
C ARG A 48 14.46 4.79 -11.63
N LYS A 49 15.69 5.26 -11.41
CA LYS A 49 16.25 5.40 -10.07
C LYS A 49 15.41 6.30 -9.17
N LYS A 50 14.99 7.47 -9.67
CA LYS A 50 14.13 8.40 -8.93
C LYS A 50 12.78 7.78 -8.57
N ILE A 51 12.11 7.13 -9.53
CA ILE A 51 10.81 6.48 -9.31
C ILE A 51 10.96 5.32 -8.32
N THR A 52 12.05 4.56 -8.39
CA THR A 52 12.32 3.45 -7.47
C THR A 52 12.44 3.97 -6.03
N ILE A 53 13.20 5.04 -5.81
CA ILE A 53 13.32 5.69 -4.49
C ILE A 53 11.95 6.17 -3.99
N GLU A 54 11.18 6.84 -4.84
CA GLU A 54 9.84 7.31 -4.47
C GLU A 54 8.87 6.15 -4.17
N LEU A 55 8.98 5.03 -4.89
CA LEU A 55 8.18 3.84 -4.66
C LEU A 55 8.53 3.15 -3.33
N GLU A 56 9.81 3.13 -2.96
CA GLU A 56 10.27 2.67 -1.65
C GLU A 56 9.69 3.54 -0.53
N ILE A 57 9.77 4.87 -0.66
CA ILE A 57 9.17 5.81 0.29
C ILE A 57 7.66 5.60 0.41
N ALA A 58 6.94 5.54 -0.73
CA ALA A 58 5.50 5.32 -0.73
C ALA A 58 5.09 3.97 -0.12
N THR A 59 5.93 2.94 -0.28
CA THR A 59 5.72 1.63 0.34
C THR A 59 5.92 1.69 1.85
N LEU A 60 6.96 2.37 2.32
CA LEU A 60 7.19 2.58 3.76
C LEU A 60 6.06 3.37 4.41
N ASP A 61 5.58 4.45 3.78
CA ASP A 61 4.44 5.24 4.27
C ASP A 61 3.17 4.37 4.39
N TYR A 62 2.91 3.52 3.40
CA TYR A 62 1.77 2.59 3.40
C TYR A 62 1.87 1.56 4.53
N ASP A 63 3.03 0.94 4.70
CA ASP A 63 3.26 -0.06 5.75
C ASP A 63 3.23 0.55 7.15
N GLU A 64 3.79 1.76 7.32
CA GLU A 64 3.73 2.51 8.56
C GLU A 64 2.30 2.89 8.93
N TRP A 65 1.48 3.29 7.96
CA TRP A 65 0.06 3.56 8.19
C TRP A 65 -0.64 2.34 8.79
N TRP A 66 -0.43 1.15 8.20
CA TRP A 66 -1.02 -0.10 8.69
C TRP A 66 -0.56 -0.42 10.11
N LYS A 67 0.75 -0.35 10.36
CA LYS A 67 1.35 -0.59 11.67
C LYS A 67 0.81 0.37 12.73
N LYS A 68 0.68 1.65 12.42
CA LYS A 68 0.17 2.68 13.34
C LYS A 68 -1.28 2.43 13.70
N HIS A 69 -2.13 2.12 12.71
CA HIS A 69 -3.57 1.91 12.96
C HIS A 69 -3.84 0.58 13.64
N SER A 70 -3.09 -0.47 13.30
CA SER A 70 -3.17 -1.75 14.02
C SER A 70 -2.81 -1.60 15.49
N GLN A 71 -1.80 -0.77 15.82
CA GLN A 71 -1.45 -0.46 17.20
C GLN A 71 -2.50 0.41 17.89
N LYS A 72 -2.97 1.48 17.24
CA LYS A 72 -4.00 2.39 17.76
C LYS A 72 -5.27 1.63 18.15
N TYR A 73 -5.75 0.76 17.29
CA TYR A 73 -6.99 0.01 17.47
C TYR A 73 -6.79 -1.40 18.03
N LYS A 74 -5.55 -1.78 18.34
CA LYS A 74 -5.18 -3.11 18.85
C LYS A 74 -5.73 -4.25 18.00
N TRP A 75 -5.60 -4.11 16.68
CA TRP A 75 -6.07 -5.13 15.74
C TRP A 75 -5.36 -6.46 15.96
N LYS A 76 -6.13 -7.54 15.88
CA LYS A 76 -5.61 -8.91 15.90
C LYS A 76 -4.70 -9.12 14.70
N SER A 77 -3.59 -9.83 14.92
CA SER A 77 -2.69 -10.31 13.87
C SER A 77 -2.57 -11.83 13.95
N ALA A 78 -2.11 -12.44 12.86
CA ALA A 78 -1.82 -13.87 12.79
C ALA A 78 -0.57 -14.10 11.93
N ILE A 79 0.12 -15.21 12.16
CA ILE A 79 1.22 -15.65 11.29
C ILE A 79 0.67 -15.84 9.88
N ASN A 80 1.33 -15.24 8.88
CA ASN A 80 0.88 -15.18 7.48
C ASN A 80 -0.51 -14.55 7.28
N GLY A 81 -1.00 -13.81 8.27
CA GLY A 81 -2.22 -13.03 8.18
C GLY A 81 -2.01 -11.73 7.42
N ARG A 82 -3.06 -11.24 6.76
CA ARG A 82 -3.08 -9.92 6.15
C ARG A 82 -4.30 -9.14 6.62
N TRP A 83 -4.14 -7.83 6.75
CA TRP A 83 -5.27 -6.93 6.96
C TRP A 83 -5.83 -6.47 5.63
N LEU A 84 -7.15 -6.36 5.57
CA LEU A 84 -7.90 -5.87 4.42
C LEU A 84 -8.95 -4.88 4.92
N ILE A 85 -9.28 -3.88 4.12
CA ILE A 85 -10.40 -2.97 4.37
C ILE A 85 -11.40 -3.13 3.23
N ASN A 86 -12.69 -3.07 3.54
CA ASN A 86 -13.75 -2.99 2.52
C ASN A 86 -14.25 -1.53 2.36
N ASP A 87 -15.16 -1.34 1.40
CA ASP A 87 -15.73 -0.02 1.08
C ASP A 87 -16.52 0.60 2.26
N GLU A 88 -16.97 -0.24 3.19
CA GLU A 88 -17.73 0.13 4.40
C GLU A 88 -16.81 0.49 5.60
N ASN A 89 -15.52 0.71 5.36
CA ASN A 89 -14.46 1.00 6.35
C ASN A 89 -14.19 -0.14 7.35
N GLU A 90 -14.70 -1.34 7.12
CA GLU A 90 -14.50 -2.49 7.99
C GLU A 90 -13.14 -3.14 7.73
N VAL A 91 -12.40 -3.38 8.81
CA VAL A 91 -11.08 -3.99 8.75
C VAL A 91 -11.21 -5.47 9.06
N PHE A 92 -10.57 -6.30 8.25
CA PHE A 92 -10.59 -7.74 8.37
C PHE A 92 -9.20 -8.33 8.48
N LEU A 93 -9.03 -9.36 9.31
CA LEU A 93 -7.90 -10.26 9.27
C LEU A 93 -8.24 -11.43 8.34
N THR A 94 -7.43 -11.63 7.30
CA THR A 94 -7.49 -12.82 6.46
C THR A 94 -6.33 -13.75 6.76
N THR A 95 -6.59 -15.04 6.88
CA THR A 95 -5.57 -16.10 6.98
C THR A 95 -5.78 -17.14 5.89
N SER A 96 -4.68 -17.55 5.28
CA SER A 96 -4.67 -18.77 4.45
C SER A 96 -4.41 -19.92 5.41
N ILE A 97 -5.38 -20.82 5.53
CA ILE A 97 -5.23 -22.07 6.30
C ILE A 97 -4.45 -23.04 5.42
#